data_AF-A0DH83-F1
#
_entry.id   AF-A0DH83-F1
#
_cell.length_a   1.000
_cell.length_b   1.000
_cell.length_c   1.000
_cell.angle_alpha   90.00
_cell.angle_beta   90.00
_cell.angle_gamma   90.00
#
_symmetry.space_group_name_H-M   'P 1'
#
loop_
_entity.id
_entity.type
_entity.pdbx_description
1 polymer ?
#
loop_
_entity_poly.entity_id
_entity_poly.type
_entity_poly.pdbx_seq_one_letter_code
_entity_poly.pdbx_strand_id
1 'polypeptide(L)'
;MLKYMNSHFLQQQLNIVYKKQIIKQIKKKIQNGNEFHLCLSQGAHKSLRMKKRLIKANKQNRPLPNWFRYRTDNTIRYNSKRRHWRRTKLNIN
;
A
#
# COMPACT_ATOMS: atom_id res chain seq x y z
N MET A 1 -16.61 10.74 59.41
CA MET A 1 -17.48 10.39 58.26
C MET A 1 -17.15 11.25 57.02
N LEU A 2 -17.11 12.58 57.11
CA LEU A 2 -16.85 13.48 55.96
C LEU A 2 -15.48 13.32 55.27
N LYS A 3 -14.43 12.88 55.98
CA LYS A 3 -13.09 12.62 55.41
C LYS A 3 -13.10 11.52 54.33
N TYR A 4 -13.96 10.51 54.47
CA TYR A 4 -14.04 9.38 53.54
C TYR A 4 -14.80 9.73 52.24
N MET A 5 -15.81 10.59 52.33
CA MET A 5 -16.57 11.01 51.14
C MET A 5 -15.73 11.89 50.21
N ASN A 6 -14.85 12.73 50.77
CA ASN A 6 -13.91 13.53 49.97
C ASN A 6 -12.82 12.67 49.31
N SER A 7 -12.29 11.65 49.98
CA SER A 7 -11.29 10.73 49.40
C SER A 7 -11.84 9.94 48.21
N HIS A 8 -13.06 9.39 48.32
CA HIS A 8 -13.67 8.63 47.24
C HIS A 8 -14.06 9.52 46.05
N PHE A 9 -14.55 10.74 46.31
CA PHE A 9 -14.86 11.69 45.25
C PHE A 9 -13.59 12.13 44.50
N LEU A 10 -12.50 12.43 45.21
CA LEU A 10 -11.23 12.77 44.59
C LEU A 10 -10.64 11.61 43.78
N GLN A 11 -10.75 10.37 44.27
CA GLN A 11 -10.34 9.18 43.50
C GLN A 11 -11.19 8.98 42.24
N GLN A 12 -12.50 9.23 42.30
CA GLN A 12 -13.37 9.22 41.12
C GLN A 12 -12.97 10.29 40.11
N GLN A 13 -12.68 11.53 40.55
CA GLN A 13 -12.24 12.60 39.66
C GLN A 13 -10.90 12.28 38.99
N LEU A 14 -9.92 11.75 39.75
CA LEU A 14 -8.63 11.32 39.20
C LEU A 14 -8.78 10.21 38.15
N ASN A 15 -9.64 9.22 38.40
CA ASN A 15 -9.94 8.13 37.46
C ASN A 15 -10.58 8.64 36.16
N ILE A 16 -11.46 9.65 36.24
CA ILE A 16 -12.09 10.27 35.06
C ILE A 16 -11.06 11.04 34.23
N VAL A 17 -10.20 11.83 34.88
CA VAL A 17 -9.14 12.60 34.21
C VAL A 17 -8.16 11.67 33.50
N TYR A 18 -7.73 10.60 34.17
CA TYR A 18 -6.80 9.62 33.61
C TYR A 18 -7.39 8.86 32.41
N LYS A 19 -8.66 8.42 32.49
CA LYS A 19 -9.38 7.80 31.36
C LYS A 19 -9.50 8.75 30.17
N LYS A 20 -9.81 10.03 30.41
CA LYS A 20 -9.88 11.06 29.35
C LYS A 20 -8.52 11.27 28.67
N GLN A 21 -7.42 11.26 29.43
CA GLN A 21 -6.07 11.40 28.89
C GLN A 21 -5.68 10.20 28.00
N ILE A 22 -6.00 8.97 28.42
CA ILE A 22 -5.78 7.75 27.62
C ILE A 22 -6.58 7.81 26.32
N ILE A 23 -7.86 8.17 26.37
CA ILE A 23 -8.71 8.28 25.17
C ILE A 23 -8.18 9.36 24.22
N LYS A 24 -7.69 10.49 24.74
CA LYS A 24 -7.06 11.55 23.94
C LYS A 24 -5.78 11.06 23.24
N GLN A 25 -4.95 10.26 23.92
CA GLN A 25 -3.76 9.64 23.32
C GLN A 25 -4.11 8.62 22.23
N ILE A 26 -5.14 7.79 22.45
CA ILE A 26 -5.64 6.82 21.46
C ILE A 26 -6.19 7.55 20.22
N LYS A 27 -7.00 8.59 20.41
CA LYS A 27 -7.53 9.41 19.31
C LYS A 27 -6.42 10.10 18.49
N LYS A 28 -5.36 10.57 19.15
CA LYS A 28 -4.17 11.15 18.48
C LYS A 28 -3.40 10.10 17.66
N LYS A 29 -3.27 8.86 18.16
CA LYS A 29 -2.68 7.73 17.39
C LYS A 29 -3.54 7.34 16.18
N ILE A 30 -4.87 7.38 16.29
CA ILE A 30 -5.78 7.06 15.17
C ILE A 30 -5.76 8.16 14.10
N GLN A 31 -5.74 9.44 14.50
CA GLN A 31 -5.64 10.56 13.56
C GLN A 31 -4.30 10.59 12.82
N ASN A 32 -3.21 10.13 13.46
CA ASN A 32 -1.91 9.92 12.83
C ASN A 32 -1.80 8.56 12.12
N GLY A 33 -2.88 7.76 12.09
CA GLY A 33 -2.95 6.45 11.44
C GLY A 33 -2.87 6.47 9.91
N ASN A 34 -2.66 7.65 9.31
CA ASN A 34 -2.33 7.81 7.90
C ASN A 34 -0.81 7.86 7.62
N GLU A 35 0.03 7.50 8.61
CA GLU A 35 1.46 7.26 8.40
C GLU A 35 1.83 5.78 8.16
N PHE A 36 0.84 4.90 7.95
CA PHE A 36 1.06 3.54 7.40
C PHE A 36 1.27 3.53 5.87
N HIS A 37 1.58 4.67 5.26
CA HIS A 37 1.96 4.72 3.85
C HIS A 37 3.48 4.59 3.61
N LEU A 38 4.28 4.43 4.67
CA LEU A 38 5.69 4.13 4.53
C LEU A 38 5.97 2.73 5.11
N CYS A 39 6.25 1.79 4.20
CA CYS A 39 6.77 0.44 4.45
C CYS A 39 5.75 -0.70 4.68
N LEU A 40 4.74 -0.83 3.82
CA LEU A 40 4.38 -2.17 3.33
C LEU A 40 4.79 -2.32 1.88
N SER A 41 6.08 -2.63 1.72
CA SER A 41 6.59 -3.42 0.61
C SER A 41 5.96 -4.82 0.63
N GLN A 42 4.63 -4.93 0.59
CA GLN A 42 3.97 -6.19 0.29
C GLN A 42 4.00 -6.41 -1.23
N GLY A 43 5.21 -6.53 -1.77
CA GLY A 43 5.41 -7.13 -3.09
C GLY A 43 4.75 -8.50 -3.19
N ALA A 44 4.57 -9.22 -2.07
CA ALA A 44 3.87 -10.50 -2.02
C ALA A 44 2.33 -10.36 -2.11
N HIS A 45 1.73 -9.44 -1.34
CA HIS A 45 0.27 -9.36 -1.21
C HIS A 45 -0.32 -8.37 -2.23
N LYS A 46 -0.87 -8.92 -3.33
CA LYS A 46 -1.39 -8.14 -4.46
C LYS A 46 -2.85 -8.49 -4.76
N SER A 47 -3.67 -7.49 -5.09
CA SER A 47 -5.03 -7.71 -5.59
C SER A 47 -5.04 -8.49 -6.90
N LEU A 48 -6.15 -9.19 -7.20
CA LEU A 48 -6.29 -9.95 -8.45
C LEU A 48 -6.13 -9.06 -9.70
N ARG A 49 -6.68 -7.84 -9.66
CA ARG A 49 -6.57 -6.86 -10.75
C ARG A 49 -5.11 -6.51 -11.03
N MET A 50 -4.33 -6.25 -9.99
CA MET A 50 -2.90 -5.97 -10.10
C MET A 50 -2.13 -7.18 -10.65
N LYS A 51 -2.40 -8.39 -10.14
CA LYS A 51 -1.80 -9.63 -10.66
C LYS A 51 -2.05 -9.81 -12.15
N LYS A 52 -3.30 -9.64 -12.60
CA LYS A 52 -3.68 -9.74 -14.03
C LYS A 52 -2.90 -8.73 -14.89
N ARG A 53 -2.80 -7.47 -14.45
CA ARG A 53 -2.04 -6.42 -15.16
C ARG A 53 -0.55 -6.77 -15.26
N LEU A 54 0.06 -7.23 -14.16
CA LEU A 54 1.48 -7.65 -14.14
C LEU A 54 1.74 -8.84 -15.08
N ILE A 55 0.87 -9.85 -15.08
CA ILE A 55 0.97 -11.00 -15.98
C ILE A 55 0.87 -10.54 -17.44
N LYS A 56 -0.06 -9.64 -17.77
CA LYS A 56 -0.20 -9.11 -19.13
C LYS A 56 1.05 -8.33 -19.57
N ALA A 57 1.57 -7.45 -18.72
CA ALA A 57 2.78 -6.69 -18.98
C ALA A 57 3.99 -7.61 -19.19
N ASN A 58 4.09 -8.69 -18.42
CA ASN A 58 5.14 -9.70 -18.61
C ASN A 58 4.98 -10.43 -19.96
N LYS A 59 3.76 -10.85 -20.31
CA LYS A 59 3.48 -11.53 -21.59
C LYS A 59 3.75 -10.65 -22.81
N GLN A 60 3.52 -9.34 -22.72
CA GLN A 60 3.79 -8.38 -23.79
C GLN A 60 5.29 -8.13 -24.00
N ASN A 61 6.12 -8.34 -22.98
CA ASN A 61 7.54 -8.04 -23.00
C ASN A 61 8.40 -9.12 -23.68
N ARG A 62 7.85 -9.79 -24.70
CA ARG A 62 8.52 -10.86 -25.45
C ARG A 62 9.16 -10.30 -26.75
N PRO A 63 10.26 -10.90 -27.23
CA PRO A 63 10.81 -10.56 -28.53
C PRO A 63 9.87 -10.98 -29.66
N LEU A 64 10.04 -10.38 -30.83
CA LEU A 64 9.30 -10.74 -32.04
C LEU A 64 9.71 -12.17 -32.47
N PRO A 65 8.75 -13.05 -32.82
CA PRO A 65 9.08 -14.39 -33.32
C PRO A 65 9.86 -14.32 -34.64
N ASN A 66 10.80 -15.25 -34.84
CA ASN A 66 11.65 -15.26 -36.05
C ASN A 66 10.85 -15.44 -37.33
N TRP A 67 9.91 -16.40 -37.36
CA TRP A 67 9.08 -16.66 -38.54
C TRP A 67 8.27 -15.43 -38.98
N PHE A 68 7.91 -14.54 -38.05
CA PHE A 68 7.18 -13.32 -38.38
C PHE A 68 8.03 -12.36 -39.22
N ARG A 69 9.36 -12.37 -39.05
CA ARG A 69 10.29 -11.55 -39.84
C ARG A 69 10.35 -11.98 -41.31
N TYR A 70 9.97 -13.22 -41.60
CA TYR A 70 9.99 -13.79 -42.95
C TYR A 70 8.65 -13.70 -43.67
N ARG A 71 7.62 -13.10 -43.06
CA ARG A 71 6.36 -12.82 -43.77
C ARG A 71 6.59 -11.79 -44.87
N THR A 72 5.98 -12.00 -46.03
CA THR A 72 5.96 -11.02 -47.13
C THR A 72 5.30 -9.71 -46.68
N ASP A 73 5.77 -8.60 -47.25
CA ASP A 73 5.30 -7.24 -46.96
C ASP A 73 5.36 -6.80 -45.49
N ASN A 74 6.20 -7.45 -44.69
CA ASN A 74 6.41 -7.08 -43.29
C ASN A 74 7.56 -6.07 -43.13
N THR A 75 7.24 -4.89 -42.62
CA THR A 75 8.23 -3.83 -42.29
C THR A 75 8.76 -3.93 -40.86
N ILE A 76 8.13 -4.75 -40.00
CA ILE A 76 8.41 -4.83 -38.56
C ILE A 76 9.57 -5.81 -38.31
N ARG A 77 10.73 -5.28 -37.86
CA ARG A 77 11.93 -6.09 -37.57
C ARG A 77 12.12 -6.47 -36.11
N TYR A 78 11.65 -5.64 -35.18
CA TYR A 78 11.78 -5.85 -33.73
C TYR A 78 10.55 -5.32 -32.98
N ASN A 79 10.40 -5.73 -31.71
CA ASN A 79 9.33 -5.21 -30.85
C ASN A 79 9.76 -3.86 -30.24
N SER A 80 9.29 -2.76 -30.84
CA SER A 80 9.59 -1.39 -30.39
C SER A 80 9.01 -1.06 -29.01
N LYS A 81 7.95 -1.76 -28.59
CA LYS A 81 7.28 -1.56 -27.30
C LYS A 81 7.83 -2.45 -26.17
N ARG A 82 8.95 -3.14 -26.42
CA ARG A 82 9.62 -3.96 -25.40
C ARG A 82 10.17 -3.06 -24.29
N ARG A 83 10.11 -3.53 -23.05
CA ARG A 83 10.41 -2.76 -21.84
C ARG A 83 11.50 -3.41 -20.99
N HIS A 84 12.44 -2.60 -20.48
CA HIS A 84 13.39 -3.05 -19.46
C HIS A 84 13.02 -2.49 -18.07
N TRP A 85 12.96 -3.36 -17.06
CA TRP A 85 12.43 -3.01 -15.74
C TRP A 85 13.28 -2.00 -14.93
N ARG A 86 14.58 -1.91 -15.23
CA ARG A 86 15.45 -0.87 -14.64
C ARG A 86 15.29 0.48 -15.32
N ARG A 87 14.97 0.51 -16.63
CA ARG A 87 14.92 1.74 -17.43
C ARG A 87 13.56 2.43 -17.32
N THR A 88 12.46 1.67 -17.38
CA THR A 88 11.10 2.23 -17.36
C THR A 88 10.18 1.46 -16.41
N LYS A 89 9.49 2.20 -15.54
CA LYS A 89 8.56 1.64 -14.54
C LYS A 89 7.17 1.41 -15.14
N LEU A 90 6.42 0.53 -14.49
CA LEU A 90 5.03 0.27 -14.85
C LEU A 90 4.16 1.25 -14.07
N ASN A 91 3.36 2.05 -14.76
CA ASN A 91 2.41 2.96 -14.13
C ASN A 91 1.15 2.17 -13.74
N ILE A 92 1.28 1.33 -12.71
CA ILE A 92 0.18 0.49 -12.19
C ILE A 92 -0.13 0.95 -10.77
N ASN A 93 -1.24 1.66 -10.65
CA ASN A 93 -1.93 1.96 -9.38
C ASN A 93 -3.16 1.04 -9.26
#